data_AF-A0A7S0TMB8-F1
#
_entry.id   AF-A0A7S0TMB8-F1
#
_cell.length_a   1.000
_cell.length_b   1.000
_cell.length_c   1.000
_cell.angle_alpha   90.00
_cell.angle_beta   90.00
_cell.angle_gamma   90.00
#
_symmetry.space_group_name_H-M   'P 1'
#
loop_
_entity.id
_entity.type
_entity.pdbx_description
1 polymer ?
#
loop_
_entity_poly.entity_id
_entity_poly.type
_entity_poly.pdbx_seq_one_letter_code
_entity_poly.pdbx_strand_id
1 'polypeptide(L)'
;LPLPGVFECGSAGFWLIKLSSFPILILCTTYIAGELVKLHSRKVQAGYEYLKGDMIWTPRRARYYPSLCVSAGVAAGLLGIGGGMLKGPIMLEMGLPPPVVSATAAYMLLFTTLSTSIQFSIMGEMPYDYAVLLFFLGLGSSIFGQGVLGYFVSRYRKQYLITMTIASVIGGSAFFMGISGIVRTVEKYKAGEDLWFKGLCDTHHAANRVQQMAGTQFEPAVP
;
A
#
# COMPACT_ATOMS: atom_id res chain seq x y z
N LEU A 1 -7.95 11.52 7.33
CA LEU A 1 -9.33 11.55 7.83
C LEU A 1 -9.44 12.47 9.03
N PRO A 2 -9.93 13.69 8.79
CA PRO A 2 -11.10 14.18 9.49
C PRO A 2 -12.29 14.21 8.53
N LEU A 3 -13.48 13.91 9.06
CA LEU A 3 -14.75 14.21 8.41
C LEU A 3 -14.88 15.75 8.30
N PRO A 4 -15.46 16.30 7.22
CA PRO A 4 -15.71 17.72 7.13
C PRO A 4 -16.65 18.14 8.27
N GLY A 5 -16.14 18.90 9.23
CA GLY A 5 -16.95 19.65 10.20
C GLY A 5 -17.00 19.21 11.67
N VAL A 6 -16.20 18.26 12.17
CA VAL A 6 -16.34 17.82 13.58
C VAL A 6 -15.17 18.19 14.52
N PHE A 7 -13.91 18.31 14.04
CA PHE A 7 -12.78 18.63 14.94
C PHE A 7 -11.71 19.51 14.26
N GLU A 8 -11.34 20.62 14.89
CA GLU A 8 -10.23 21.48 14.47
C GLU A 8 -8.88 20.73 14.51
N CYS A 9 -7.97 21.08 13.59
CA CYS A 9 -6.63 20.51 13.55
C CYS A 9 -5.87 20.85 14.84
N GLY A 10 -5.49 19.81 15.61
CA GLY A 10 -4.83 19.97 16.91
C GLY A 10 -5.73 19.77 18.14
N SER A 11 -7.05 19.59 17.96
CA SER A 11 -7.97 19.27 19.05
C SER A 11 -7.68 17.90 19.70
N ALA A 12 -7.99 17.75 20.99
CA ALA A 12 -7.87 16.47 21.70
C ALA A 12 -8.65 15.33 21.01
N GLY A 13 -9.78 15.65 20.37
CA GLY A 13 -10.56 14.67 19.58
C GLY A 13 -9.82 14.12 18.36
N PHE A 14 -9.01 14.95 17.69
CA PHE A 14 -8.19 14.53 16.55
C PHE A 14 -7.11 13.53 16.97
N TRP A 15 -6.39 13.82 18.06
CA TRP A 15 -5.38 12.91 18.60
C TRP A 15 -6.00 11.62 19.14
N LEU A 16 -7.18 11.68 19.78
CA LEU A 16 -7.90 10.49 20.22
C LEU A 16 -8.27 9.57 19.06
N ILE A 17 -8.78 10.10 17.94
CA ILE A 17 -9.12 9.29 16.75
C ILE A 17 -7.86 8.70 16.09
N LYS A 18 -6.77 9.46 16.03
CA LYS A 18 -5.49 8.99 15.48
C LYS A 18 -4.85 7.92 16.36
N LEU A 19 -4.81 8.15 17.67
CA LEU A 19 -4.23 7.21 18.63
C LEU A 19 -5.10 5.99 18.84
N SER A 20 -6.43 6.09 18.75
CA SER A 20 -7.35 4.95 18.92
C SER A 20 -7.24 3.90 17.81
N SER A 21 -6.76 4.28 16.62
CA SER A 21 -6.57 3.34 15.51
C SER A 21 -5.47 2.30 15.81
N PHE A 22 -4.40 2.69 16.53
CA PHE A 22 -3.29 1.79 16.88
C PHE A 22 -3.68 0.63 17.82
N PRO A 23 -4.34 0.84 18.98
CA PRO A 23 -4.72 -0.24 19.88
C PRO A 23 -5.72 -1.20 19.25
N ILE A 24 -6.66 -0.70 18.42
CA ILE A 24 -7.62 -1.56 17.71
C ILE A 24 -6.88 -2.51 16.76
N LEU A 25 -5.92 -2.00 15.98
CA LEU A 25 -5.11 -2.83 15.09
C LEU A 25 -4.26 -3.86 15.84
N ILE A 26 -3.67 -3.48 16.98
CA ILE A 26 -2.88 -4.39 17.83
C ILE A 26 -3.79 -5.50 18.41
N LEU A 27 -4.97 -5.13 18.92
CA LEU A 27 -5.94 -6.08 19.47
C LEU A 27 -6.42 -7.06 18.40
N CYS A 28 -6.85 -6.57 17.24
CA CYS A 28 -7.28 -7.43 16.13
C CYS A 28 -6.16 -8.36 15.67
N THR A 29 -4.92 -7.85 15.54
CA THR A 29 -3.78 -8.66 15.10
C THR A 29 -3.44 -9.76 16.10
N THR A 30 -3.41 -9.45 17.40
CA THR A 30 -3.13 -10.44 18.45
C THR A 30 -4.25 -11.46 18.61
N TYR A 31 -5.51 -11.04 18.45
CA TYR A 31 -6.67 -11.93 18.44
C TYR A 31 -6.62 -12.92 17.26
N ILE A 32 -6.43 -12.42 16.04
CA ILE A 32 -6.33 -13.25 14.82
C ILE A 32 -5.13 -14.20 14.94
N ALA A 33 -3.98 -13.73 15.42
CA ALA A 33 -2.81 -14.58 15.66
C ALA A 33 -3.11 -15.70 16.67
N GLY A 34 -3.86 -15.41 17.74
CA GLY A 34 -4.30 -16.40 18.71
C GLY A 34 -5.23 -17.46 18.12
N GLU A 35 -6.24 -17.04 17.36
CA GLU A 35 -7.17 -17.96 16.69
C GLU A 35 -6.48 -18.79 15.59
N LEU A 36 -5.50 -18.23 14.87
CA LEU A 36 -4.69 -18.96 13.89
C LEU A 36 -3.88 -20.09 14.56
N VAL A 37 -3.27 -19.82 15.72
CA VAL A 37 -2.50 -20.83 16.48
C VAL A 37 -3.42 -21.92 17.03
N LYS A 38 -4.60 -21.55 17.57
CA LYS A 38 -5.60 -22.54 18.02
C LYS A 38 -6.10 -23.40 16.87
N LEU A 39 -6.41 -22.78 15.72
CA LEU A 39 -6.86 -23.48 14.53
C LEU A 39 -5.78 -24.44 14.02
N HIS A 40 -4.50 -24.04 14.08
CA HIS A 40 -3.37 -24.90 13.74
C HIS A 40 -3.32 -26.14 14.64
N SER A 41 -3.41 -25.98 15.96
CA SER A 41 -3.45 -27.10 16.90
C SER A 41 -4.63 -28.06 16.64
N ARG A 42 -5.81 -27.52 16.28
CA ARG A 42 -6.97 -28.33 15.88
C ARG A 42 -6.73 -29.11 14.58
N LYS A 43 -6.10 -28.50 13.58
CA LYS A 43 -5.75 -29.15 12.30
C LYS A 43 -4.73 -30.28 12.50
N VAL A 44 -3.74 -30.08 13.38
CA VAL A 44 -2.76 -31.11 13.74
C VAL A 44 -3.42 -32.29 14.46
N GLN A 45 -4.35 -32.02 15.40
CA GLN A 45 -5.12 -33.07 16.08
C GLN A 45 -6.06 -33.85 15.16
N ALA A 46 -6.58 -33.20 14.11
CA ALA A 46 -7.42 -33.83 13.09
C ALA A 46 -6.62 -34.61 12.03
N GLY A 47 -5.29 -34.72 12.16
CA GLY A 47 -4.44 -35.46 11.22
C GLY A 47 -4.34 -34.83 9.84
N TYR A 48 -4.49 -33.50 9.72
CA TYR A 48 -4.39 -32.81 8.43
C TYR A 48 -2.96 -32.88 7.87
N GLU A 49 -2.81 -33.48 6.68
CA GLU A 49 -1.53 -33.56 5.97
C GLU A 49 -1.22 -32.23 5.27
N TYR A 50 -0.10 -31.60 5.64
CA TYR A 50 0.33 -30.33 5.05
C TYR A 50 0.92 -30.56 3.65
N LEU A 51 0.39 -29.86 2.66
CA LEU A 51 0.96 -29.86 1.32
C LEU A 51 2.25 -29.03 1.27
N LYS A 52 3.10 -29.33 0.28
CA LYS A 52 4.37 -28.63 0.07
C LYS A 52 4.10 -27.15 -0.29
N GLY A 53 4.32 -26.26 0.67
CA GLY A 53 4.04 -24.82 0.56
C GLY A 53 2.98 -24.29 1.53
N ASP A 54 2.43 -25.15 2.39
CA ASP A 54 1.48 -24.74 3.43
C ASP A 54 2.17 -24.06 4.61
N MET A 55 1.52 -23.00 5.11
CA MET A 55 2.03 -22.20 6.21
C MET A 55 1.74 -22.85 7.57
N ILE A 56 2.82 -23.29 8.24
CA ILE A 56 2.77 -23.88 9.59
C ILE A 56 2.83 -22.75 10.63
N TRP A 57 1.71 -22.53 11.31
CA TRP A 57 1.53 -21.44 12.29
C TRP A 57 2.01 -21.84 13.69
N THR A 58 3.26 -21.55 13.99
CA THR A 58 3.82 -21.64 15.35
C THR A 58 3.53 -20.34 16.12
N PRO A 59 3.28 -20.35 17.45
CA PRO A 59 3.06 -19.14 18.25
C PRO A 59 4.17 -18.08 18.10
N ARG A 60 5.43 -18.51 17.96
CA ARG A 60 6.57 -17.60 17.71
C ARG A 60 6.47 -16.90 16.35
N ARG A 61 6.11 -17.66 15.30
CA ARG A 61 5.94 -17.17 13.93
C ARG A 61 4.73 -16.24 13.80
N ALA A 62 3.61 -16.63 14.40
CA ALA A 62 2.36 -15.86 14.40
C ALA A 62 2.51 -14.45 15.00
N ARG A 63 3.47 -14.25 15.93
CA ARG A 63 3.77 -12.93 16.50
C ARG A 63 4.89 -12.19 15.76
N TYR A 64 5.93 -12.90 15.32
CA TYR A 64 7.07 -12.28 14.64
C TYR A 64 6.71 -11.67 13.29
N TYR A 65 5.89 -12.37 12.48
CA TYR A 65 5.57 -11.90 11.13
C TYR A 65 4.75 -10.59 11.10
N PRO A 66 3.68 -10.42 11.90
CA PRO A 66 2.99 -9.13 11.96
C PRO A 66 3.90 -7.99 12.42
N SER A 67 4.78 -8.22 13.40
CA SER A 67 5.73 -7.21 13.85
C SER A 67 6.70 -6.78 12.74
N LEU A 68 7.20 -7.74 11.96
CA LEU A 68 8.03 -7.46 10.78
C LEU A 68 7.25 -6.62 9.76
N CYS A 69 6.02 -7.01 9.43
CA CYS A 69 5.15 -6.26 8.52
C CYS A 69 4.84 -4.84 9.01
N VAL A 70 4.66 -4.63 10.32
CA VAL A 70 4.45 -3.30 10.89
C VAL A 70 5.70 -2.44 10.72
N SER A 71 6.88 -2.95 11.09
CA SER A 71 8.14 -2.21 10.96
C SER A 71 8.43 -1.82 9.51
N ALA A 72 8.26 -2.77 8.59
CA ALA A 72 8.46 -2.55 7.18
C ALA A 72 7.34 -1.69 6.56
N GLY A 73 6.12 -1.74 7.09
CA GLY A 73 5.03 -0.84 6.71
C GLY A 73 5.27 0.61 7.15
N VAL A 74 5.84 0.83 8.32
CA VAL A 74 6.27 2.17 8.77
C VAL A 74 7.36 2.71 7.85
N ALA A 75 8.38 1.90 7.55
CA ALA A 75 9.43 2.29 6.60
C ALA A 75 8.87 2.57 5.18
N ALA A 76 7.98 1.70 4.68
CA ALA A 76 7.34 1.84 3.39
C ALA A 76 6.45 3.09 3.31
N GLY A 77 5.73 3.42 4.39
CA GLY A 77 4.92 4.62 4.51
C GLY A 77 5.76 5.91 4.51
N LEU A 78 6.92 5.91 5.18
CA LEU A 78 7.87 7.02 5.14
C LEU A 78 8.46 7.23 3.74
N LEU A 79 8.69 6.15 2.99
CA LEU A 79 9.21 6.19 1.62
C LEU A 79 8.13 6.44 0.55
N GLY A 80 6.83 6.41 0.91
CA GLY A 80 5.72 6.53 -0.03
C GLY A 80 5.53 5.31 -0.95
N ILE A 81 6.18 4.18 -0.64
CA ILE A 81 6.11 2.93 -1.39
C ILE A 81 4.95 2.14 -0.79
N GLY A 82 3.73 2.23 -1.33
CA GLY A 82 2.55 1.57 -0.74
C GLY A 82 2.80 0.11 -0.29
N GLY A 83 2.35 -0.25 0.92
CA GLY A 83 2.70 -1.52 1.60
C GLY A 83 2.34 -2.83 0.87
N GLY A 84 1.57 -2.74 -0.23
CA GLY A 84 1.27 -3.89 -1.10
C GLY A 84 2.50 -4.48 -1.79
N MET A 85 3.52 -3.66 -2.08
CA MET A 85 4.77 -4.10 -2.71
C MET A 85 5.62 -4.99 -1.79
N LEU A 86 5.48 -4.80 -0.47
CA LEU A 86 6.20 -5.55 0.55
C LEU A 86 5.58 -6.93 0.81
N LYS A 87 4.25 -7.05 0.71
CA LYS A 87 3.53 -8.28 1.10
C LYS A 87 3.83 -9.46 0.16
N GLY A 88 4.13 -9.20 -1.11
CA GLY A 88 4.50 -10.24 -2.09
C GLY A 88 5.79 -10.99 -1.72
N PRO A 89 6.94 -10.29 -1.59
CA PRO A 89 8.21 -10.88 -1.21
C PRO A 89 8.17 -11.64 0.12
N ILE A 90 7.55 -11.05 1.16
CA ILE A 90 7.44 -11.70 2.48
C ILE A 90 6.71 -13.05 2.36
N MET A 91 5.66 -13.11 1.53
CA MET A 91 4.88 -14.34 1.37
C MET A 91 5.61 -15.40 0.54
N LEU A 92 6.46 -14.99 -0.39
CA LEU A 92 7.36 -15.90 -1.11
C LEU A 92 8.49 -16.44 -0.21
N GLU A 93 9.01 -15.61 0.70
CA GLU A 93 10.02 -16.04 1.70
C GLU A 93 9.43 -17.05 2.69
N MET A 94 8.13 -16.93 3.00
CA MET A 94 7.40 -17.94 3.78
C MET A 94 7.19 -19.27 3.04
N GLY A 95 7.64 -19.37 1.78
CA GLY A 95 7.56 -20.61 0.98
C GLY A 95 6.18 -20.87 0.38
N LEU A 96 5.28 -19.88 0.39
CA LEU A 96 3.97 -20.05 -0.26
C LEU A 96 4.12 -20.15 -1.78
N PRO A 97 3.33 -21.01 -2.43
CA PRO A 97 3.37 -21.14 -3.87
C PRO A 97 2.98 -19.79 -4.52
N PRO A 98 3.78 -19.26 -5.47
CA PRO A 98 3.51 -18.00 -6.14
C PRO A 98 2.08 -17.79 -6.68
N PRO A 99 1.37 -18.81 -7.23
CA PRO A 99 -0.02 -18.61 -7.69
C PRO A 99 -0.98 -18.25 -6.55
N VAL A 100 -0.83 -18.86 -5.37
CA VAL A 100 -1.66 -18.53 -4.18
C VAL A 100 -1.30 -17.13 -3.68
N VAL A 101 -0.01 -16.78 -3.74
CA VAL A 101 0.47 -15.45 -3.36
C VAL A 101 -0.15 -14.37 -4.22
N SER A 102 -0.12 -14.56 -5.54
CA SER A 102 -0.70 -13.63 -6.51
C SER A 102 -2.21 -13.48 -6.32
N ALA A 103 -2.94 -14.57 -6.14
CA ALA A 103 -4.40 -14.52 -5.93
C ALA A 103 -4.78 -13.77 -4.66
N THR A 104 -4.08 -14.04 -3.56
CA THR A 104 -4.30 -13.35 -2.28
C THR A 104 -3.98 -11.85 -2.41
N ALA A 105 -2.85 -11.52 -3.05
CA ALA A 105 -2.45 -10.13 -3.29
C ALA A 105 -3.49 -9.35 -4.08
N ALA A 106 -4.01 -9.93 -5.17
CA ALA A 106 -5.07 -9.31 -5.97
C ALA A 106 -6.34 -9.06 -5.15
N TYR A 107 -6.77 -10.03 -4.33
CA TYR A 107 -7.95 -9.87 -3.48
C TYR A 107 -7.81 -8.72 -2.47
N MET A 108 -6.67 -8.63 -1.79
CA MET A 108 -6.42 -7.52 -0.85
C MET A 108 -6.36 -6.18 -1.57
N LEU A 109 -5.69 -6.11 -2.73
CA LEU A 109 -5.63 -4.88 -3.53
C LEU A 109 -7.02 -4.42 -3.96
N LEU A 110 -7.89 -5.33 -4.38
CA LEU A 110 -9.28 -5.00 -4.70
C LEU A 110 -10.00 -4.41 -3.48
N PHE A 111 -9.88 -5.02 -2.31
CA PHE A 111 -10.53 -4.51 -1.11
C PHE A 111 -9.98 -3.13 -0.68
N THR A 112 -8.65 -2.96 -0.68
CA THR A 112 -8.00 -1.70 -0.33
C THR A 112 -8.36 -0.58 -1.31
N THR A 113 -8.38 -0.88 -2.61
CA THR A 113 -8.76 0.11 -3.64
C THR A 113 -10.24 0.47 -3.54
N LEU A 114 -11.15 -0.49 -3.32
CA LEU A 114 -12.56 -0.19 -3.06
C LEU A 114 -12.74 0.72 -1.84
N SER A 115 -12.10 0.40 -0.72
CA SER A 115 -12.17 1.22 0.49
C SER A 115 -11.64 2.64 0.25
N THR A 116 -10.55 2.77 -0.50
CA THR A 116 -9.94 4.06 -0.84
C THR A 116 -10.83 4.86 -1.81
N SER A 117 -11.42 4.23 -2.81
CA SER A 117 -12.35 4.87 -3.75
C SER A 117 -13.61 5.37 -3.05
N ILE A 118 -14.20 4.57 -2.17
CA ILE A 118 -15.34 4.99 -1.34
C ILE A 118 -14.95 6.20 -0.49
N GLN A 119 -13.77 6.16 0.14
CA GLN A 119 -13.26 7.25 0.95
C GLN A 119 -13.07 8.55 0.16
N PHE A 120 -12.48 8.49 -1.04
CA PHE A 120 -12.35 9.67 -1.91
C PHE A 120 -13.69 10.16 -2.45
N SER A 121 -14.62 9.26 -2.73
CA SER A 121 -15.97 9.62 -3.16
C SER A 121 -16.74 10.35 -2.05
N ILE A 122 -16.60 9.93 -0.79
CA ILE A 122 -17.21 10.62 0.37
C ILE A 122 -16.62 12.02 0.58
N MET A 123 -15.32 12.21 0.28
CA MET A 123 -14.69 13.53 0.41
C MET A 123 -15.12 14.52 -0.69
N GLY A 124 -15.76 14.06 -1.77
CA GLY A 124 -16.28 14.93 -2.83
C GLY A 124 -15.21 15.65 -3.67
N GLU A 125 -13.93 15.40 -3.40
CA GLU A 125 -12.80 16.04 -4.09
C GLU A 125 -12.39 15.32 -5.38
N MET A 126 -13.14 14.31 -5.83
CA MET A 126 -12.77 13.50 -6.98
C MET A 126 -13.33 14.14 -8.27
N PRO A 127 -12.49 14.67 -9.18
CA PRO A 127 -12.95 15.08 -10.50
C PRO A 127 -13.35 13.83 -11.29
N TYR A 128 -14.66 13.62 -11.46
CA TYR A 128 -15.22 12.42 -12.07
C TYR A 128 -14.71 12.16 -13.50
N ASP A 129 -14.46 13.22 -14.28
CA ASP A 129 -13.97 13.10 -15.66
C ASP A 129 -12.59 12.43 -15.74
N TYR A 130 -11.67 12.86 -14.87
CA TYR A 130 -10.34 12.28 -14.77
C TYR A 130 -10.38 10.89 -14.14
N ALA A 131 -11.27 10.66 -13.17
CA ALA A 131 -11.41 9.35 -12.53
C ALA A 131 -11.82 8.27 -13.54
N VAL A 132 -12.77 8.57 -14.43
CA VAL A 132 -13.22 7.65 -15.47
C VAL A 132 -12.10 7.39 -16.50
N LEU A 133 -11.40 8.44 -16.95
CA LEU A 133 -10.29 8.30 -17.89
C LEU A 133 -9.16 7.42 -17.31
N LEU A 134 -8.74 7.70 -16.08
CA LEU A 134 -7.70 6.92 -15.40
C LEU A 134 -8.15 5.50 -15.10
N PHE A 135 -9.44 5.28 -14.84
CA PHE A 135 -9.99 3.94 -14.65
C PHE A 135 -9.85 3.09 -15.92
N PHE A 136 -10.23 3.62 -17.09
CA PHE A 136 -10.06 2.90 -18.35
C PHE A 136 -8.60 2.69 -18.73
N LEU A 137 -7.75 3.70 -18.54
CA LEU A 137 -6.31 3.59 -18.78
C LEU A 137 -5.67 2.54 -17.84
N GLY A 138 -6.06 2.54 -16.57
CA GLY A 138 -5.60 1.59 -15.57
C GLY A 138 -6.07 0.16 -15.86
N LEU A 139 -7.33 -0.01 -16.28
CA LEU A 139 -7.84 -1.31 -16.74
C LEU A 139 -7.07 -1.81 -17.97
N GLY A 140 -6.87 -0.96 -18.97
CA GLY A 140 -6.11 -1.31 -20.17
C GLY A 140 -4.68 -1.74 -19.83
N SER A 141 -3.97 -0.95 -19.03
CA SER A 141 -2.62 -1.26 -18.58
C SER A 141 -2.55 -2.52 -17.72
N SER A 142 -3.56 -2.77 -16.88
CA SER A 142 -3.60 -3.95 -16.01
C SER A 142 -3.82 -5.23 -16.80
N ILE A 143 -4.77 -5.21 -17.74
CA ILE A 143 -5.03 -6.34 -18.63
C ILE A 143 -3.79 -6.63 -19.49
N PHE A 144 -3.19 -5.59 -20.07
CA PHE A 144 -1.97 -5.73 -20.87
C PHE A 144 -0.81 -6.28 -20.02
N GLY A 145 -0.57 -5.70 -18.84
CA GLY A 145 0.50 -6.11 -17.94
C GLY A 145 0.33 -7.54 -17.42
N GLN A 146 -0.88 -7.92 -16.99
CA GLN A 146 -1.19 -9.28 -16.57
C GLN A 146 -1.08 -10.28 -17.72
N GLY A 147 -1.50 -9.90 -18.93
CA GLY A 147 -1.37 -10.71 -20.13
C GLY A 147 0.09 -11.00 -20.48
N VAL A 148 0.93 -9.97 -20.49
CA VAL A 148 2.38 -10.09 -20.74
C VAL A 148 3.04 -10.93 -19.65
N LEU A 149 2.75 -10.66 -18.37
CA LEU A 149 3.29 -11.45 -17.26
C LEU A 149 2.83 -12.91 -17.32
N GLY A 150 1.56 -13.17 -17.61
CA GLY A 150 1.01 -14.52 -17.78
C GLY A 150 1.68 -15.27 -18.93
N TYR A 151 1.90 -14.61 -20.06
CA TYR A 151 2.64 -15.17 -21.19
C TYR A 151 4.08 -15.54 -20.80
N PHE A 152 4.82 -14.62 -20.18
CA PHE A 152 6.19 -14.88 -19.73
C PHE A 152 6.25 -16.00 -18.69
N VAL A 153 5.37 -16.00 -17.69
CA VAL A 153 5.34 -17.05 -16.66
C VAL A 153 5.02 -18.41 -17.28
N SER A 154 4.10 -18.49 -18.24
CA SER A 154 3.76 -19.74 -18.92
C SER A 154 4.93 -20.32 -19.72
N ARG A 155 5.75 -19.47 -20.33
CA ARG A 155 6.89 -19.88 -21.16
C ARG A 155 8.01 -20.48 -20.34
N TYR A 156 8.29 -19.90 -19.16
CA TYR A 156 9.48 -20.25 -18.39
C TYR A 156 9.19 -21.11 -17.14
N ARG A 157 7.99 -21.05 -16.53
CA ARG A 157 7.56 -21.80 -15.31
C ARG A 157 8.56 -21.86 -14.14
N LYS A 158 9.58 -20.99 -14.07
CA LYS A 158 10.55 -20.99 -12.97
C LYS A 158 10.18 -19.95 -11.92
N GLN A 159 10.21 -20.36 -10.65
CA GLN A 159 9.83 -19.52 -9.50
C GLN A 159 10.70 -18.26 -9.35
N TYR A 160 11.97 -18.29 -9.76
CA TYR A 160 12.87 -17.13 -9.64
C TYR A 160 12.45 -15.93 -10.51
N LEU A 161 11.71 -16.16 -11.60
CA LEU A 161 11.30 -15.07 -12.51
C LEU A 161 10.28 -14.13 -11.87
N ILE A 162 9.41 -14.65 -11.01
CA ILE A 162 8.42 -13.83 -10.29
C ILE A 162 9.15 -12.89 -9.33
N THR A 163 10.14 -13.41 -8.61
CA THR A 163 10.97 -12.60 -7.70
C THR A 163 11.78 -11.55 -8.45
N MET A 164 12.34 -11.90 -9.62
CA MET A 164 13.08 -10.95 -10.47
C MET A 164 12.20 -9.79 -10.95
N THR A 165 10.97 -10.06 -11.40
CA THR A 165 10.05 -9.01 -11.84
C THR A 165 9.66 -8.07 -10.70
N ILE A 166 9.42 -8.61 -9.50
CA ILE A 166 9.12 -7.77 -8.33
C ILE A 166 10.32 -6.88 -8.01
N ALA A 167 11.53 -7.44 -8.03
CA ALA A 167 12.76 -6.68 -7.79
C ALA A 167 12.99 -5.60 -8.85
N SER A 168 12.73 -5.87 -10.13
CA SER A 168 12.88 -4.88 -11.21
C SER A 168 11.87 -3.75 -11.09
N VAL A 169 10.62 -4.05 -10.73
CA VAL A 169 9.58 -3.02 -10.53
C VAL A 169 9.95 -2.14 -9.33
N ILE A 170 10.32 -2.74 -8.19
CA ILE A 170 10.73 -1.98 -6.99
C ILE A 170 11.96 -1.13 -7.30
N GLY A 171 12.98 -1.71 -7.93
CA GLY A 171 14.22 -1.01 -8.27
C GLY A 171 13.99 0.14 -9.25
N GLY A 172 13.19 -0.09 -10.30
CA GLY A 172 12.82 0.93 -11.27
C GLY A 172 12.04 2.08 -10.62
N SER A 173 11.02 1.76 -9.82
CA SER A 173 10.25 2.78 -9.09
C SER A 173 11.12 3.59 -8.12
N ALA A 174 12.00 2.93 -7.36
CA ALA A 174 12.91 3.61 -6.44
C ALA A 174 13.89 4.53 -7.18
N PHE A 175 14.36 4.13 -8.35
CA PHE A 175 15.24 4.96 -9.18
C PHE A 175 14.52 6.21 -9.70
N PHE A 176 13.33 6.07 -10.28
CA PHE A 176 12.56 7.22 -10.78
C PHE A 176 12.08 8.15 -9.66
N MET A 177 11.65 7.60 -8.52
CA MET A 177 11.31 8.41 -7.34
C MET A 177 12.54 9.11 -6.77
N GLY A 178 13.70 8.45 -6.75
CA GLY A 178 14.97 9.06 -6.34
C GLY A 178 15.32 10.27 -7.19
N ILE A 179 15.28 10.13 -8.52
CA ILE A 179 15.57 11.23 -9.45
C ILE A 179 14.58 12.38 -9.28
N SER A 180 13.27 12.09 -9.34
CA SER A 180 12.24 13.13 -9.20
C SER A 180 12.26 13.78 -7.81
N GLY A 181 12.62 13.05 -6.77
CA GLY A 181 12.82 13.56 -5.42
C GLY A 181 14.00 14.54 -5.35
N ILE A 182 15.14 14.20 -5.95
CA ILE A 182 16.33 15.08 -6.00
C ILE A 182 16.03 16.35 -6.79
N VAL A 183 15.41 16.24 -7.97
CA VAL A 183 15.05 17.41 -8.79
C VAL A 183 14.14 18.36 -8.02
N ARG A 184 13.08 17.84 -7.37
CA ARG A 184 12.16 18.64 -6.55
C ARG A 184 12.86 19.27 -5.34
N THR A 185 13.79 18.55 -4.72
CA THR A 185 14.54 19.06 -3.57
C THR A 185 15.47 20.21 -3.96
N VAL A 186 16.15 20.08 -5.10
CA VAL A 186 17.04 21.13 -5.62
C VAL A 186 16.25 22.38 -6.00
N GLU A 187 15.07 22.21 -6.58
CA GLU A 187 14.18 23.32 -6.93
C GLU A 187 13.65 24.05 -5.69
N LYS A 188 13.22 23.31 -4.66
CA LYS A 188 12.77 23.87 -3.37
C LYS A 188 13.89 24.58 -2.61
N TYR A 189 15.11 24.04 -2.66
CA TYR A 189 16.28 24.69 -2.08
C TYR A 189 16.60 26.02 -2.75
N LYS A 190 16.52 26.08 -4.10
CA LYS A 190 16.71 27.34 -4.86
C LYS A 190 15.61 28.36 -4.62
N ALA A 191 14.39 27.90 -4.34
CA ALA A 191 13.26 28.76 -3.98
C ALA A 191 13.34 29.33 -2.55
N GLY A 192 14.33 28.91 -1.74
CA GLY A 192 14.50 29.37 -0.37
C GLY A 192 13.41 28.87 0.60
N GLU A 193 12.68 27.80 0.25
CA GLU A 193 11.68 27.21 1.14
C GLU A 193 12.34 26.32 2.20
N ASP A 194 11.89 26.43 3.45
CA ASP A 194 12.30 25.54 4.53
C ASP A 194 11.92 24.08 4.18
N LEU A 195 12.94 23.25 4.01
CA LEU A 195 12.83 21.80 3.74
C LEU A 195 12.47 20.99 5.00
N TRP A 196 12.32 21.67 6.14
CA TRP A 196 12.00 21.03 7.41
C TRP A 196 10.56 20.49 7.42
N PHE A 197 10.32 19.46 8.23
CA PHE A 197 9.01 18.83 8.40
C PHE A 197 7.99 19.89 8.84
N LYS A 198 7.16 20.36 7.89
CA LYS A 198 6.03 21.25 8.18
C LYS A 198 5.11 20.55 9.19
N GLY A 199 4.59 21.31 10.15
CA GLY A 199 3.67 20.78 11.15
C GLY A 199 2.42 20.20 10.48
N LEU A 200 1.86 19.12 11.05
CA LEU A 200 0.69 18.43 10.47
C LEU A 200 -0.52 19.36 10.23
N CYS A 201 -0.60 20.49 10.93
CA CYS A 201 -1.65 21.49 10.78
C CYS A 201 -1.33 22.62 9.79
N ASP A 202 -0.06 22.87 9.44
CA ASP A 202 0.31 23.82 8.38
C ASP A 202 0.02 23.26 6.99
N THR A 203 0.04 21.94 6.86
CA THR A 203 -0.27 21.23 5.61
C THR A 203 -1.72 21.33 5.17
N HIS A 204 -2.67 21.65 6.06
CA HIS A 204 -4.08 21.77 5.67
C HIS A 204 -4.34 23.00 4.79
N HIS A 205 -3.61 24.10 5.02
CA HIS A 205 -3.64 25.29 4.15
C HIS A 205 -2.81 25.11 2.87
N ALA A 206 -1.83 24.20 2.87
CA ALA A 206 -1.02 23.87 1.69
C ALA A 206 -1.74 22.87 0.76
N ALA A 207 -2.48 21.90 1.30
CA ALA A 207 -3.27 20.94 0.52
C ALA A 207 -4.37 21.65 -0.29
N ASN A 208 -5.10 22.59 0.32
CA ASN A 208 -6.06 23.43 -0.41
C ASN A 208 -5.40 24.27 -1.51
N ARG A 209 -4.17 24.77 -1.29
CA ARG A 209 -3.42 25.52 -2.30
C ARG A 209 -2.88 24.64 -3.44
N VAL A 210 -2.43 23.42 -3.15
CA VAL A 210 -1.98 22.47 -4.18
C VAL A 210 -3.15 21.95 -5.02
N GLN A 211 -4.34 21.78 -4.43
CA GLN A 211 -5.55 21.44 -5.17
C GLN A 211 -6.01 22.60 -6.07
N GLN A 212 -5.88 23.86 -5.62
CA GLN A 212 -6.07 25.04 -6.46
C GLN A 212 -5.00 25.15 -7.57
N MET A 213 -3.73 24.87 -7.29
CA MET A 213 -2.66 24.92 -8.30
C MET A 213 -2.74 23.77 -9.32
N ALA A 214 -3.16 22.58 -8.90
CA ALA A 214 -3.44 21.45 -9.80
C ALA A 214 -4.65 21.72 -10.70
N GLY A 215 -5.61 22.53 -10.23
CA GLY A 215 -6.69 23.09 -11.07
C GLY A 215 -6.20 24.11 -12.10
N THR A 216 -5.09 24.81 -11.85
CA THR A 216 -4.54 25.82 -12.78
C THR A 216 -3.43 25.29 -13.70
N GLN A 217 -2.87 24.09 -13.46
CA GLN A 217 -1.78 23.54 -14.27
C GLN A 217 -2.24 22.64 -15.42
N PHE A 218 -3.56 22.46 -15.58
CA PHE A 218 -4.20 21.80 -16.72
C PHE A 218 -4.95 22.80 -17.62
N GLU A 219 -4.44 24.03 -17.74
CA GLU A 219 -4.76 24.87 -18.89
C GLU A 219 -3.80 24.47 -20.03
N PRO A 220 -4.28 23.87 -21.14
CA PRO A 220 -3.40 23.53 -22.25
C PRO A 220 -2.85 24.82 -22.86
N ALA A 221 -1.55 25.00 -22.72
CA ALA A 221 -0.80 25.97 -23.50
C ALA A 221 -0.83 25.57 -25.00
N VAL A 222 -1.56 26.38 -25.77
CA VAL A 222 -1.27 26.86 -27.15
C VAL A 222 -1.76 25.98 -28.32
N PRO A 223 -2.16 26.56 -29.48
CA PRO A 223 -2.31 27.99 -29.83
C PRO A 223 -3.74 28.53 -29.81
#